data_AF-A0A377KED4-F1
#
_entry.id   AF-A0A377KED4-F1
#
_cell.length_a   1.000
_cell.length_b   1.000
_cell.length_c   1.000
_cell.angle_alpha   90.00
_cell.angle_beta   90.00
_cell.angle_gamma   90.00
#
_symmetry.space_group_name_H-M   'P 1'
#
loop_
_entity.id
_entity.type
_entity.pdbx_description
1 polymer ?
#
loop_
_entity_poly.entity_id
_entity_poly.type
_entity_poly.pdbx_seq_one_letter_code
_entity_poly.pdbx_strand_id
1 'polypeptide(L)'
;MIREGFVEQNEIPEELPLLPKESRYWLREILLCADGEPWLAGRTVVPVSTLSGPELALQKLGKTPLGRYLFTSSTLTRDFIEIGRDAGLWGRRSRLRLSGKPLLLTELFLPASPLY
;
A
#
# COMPACT_ATOMS: atom_id res chain seq x y z
N MET A 1 10.65 -3.65 -7.87
CA MET A 1 9.34 -3.10 -8.27
C MET A 1 8.65 -4.17 -9.09
N ILE A 2 7.42 -4.55 -8.77
CA ILE A 2 6.74 -5.70 -9.37
C ILE A 2 5.72 -5.24 -10.42
N ARG A 3 4.72 -4.45 -10.02
CA ARG A 3 3.75 -3.83 -10.93
C ARG A 3 3.25 -2.50 -10.39
N GLU A 4 2.90 -1.58 -11.28
CA GLU A 4 2.09 -0.41 -10.95
C GLU A 4 1.19 -0.03 -12.11
N GLY A 5 0.00 0.50 -11.83
CA GLY A 5 -0.95 0.91 -12.86
C GLY A 5 -2.37 1.05 -12.35
N PHE A 6 -3.25 1.58 -13.21
CA PHE A 6 -4.68 1.56 -12.96
C PHE A 6 -5.24 0.16 -13.19
N VAL A 7 -6.08 -0.27 -12.26
CA VAL A 7 -6.78 -1.57 -12.25
C VAL A 7 -8.26 -1.39 -11.99
N GLU A 8 -9.05 -2.39 -12.36
CA GLU A 8 -10.49 -2.45 -12.11
C GLU A 8 -10.80 -3.21 -10.80
N GLN A 9 -12.07 -3.23 -10.41
CA GLN A 9 -12.53 -3.84 -9.15
C GLN A 9 -12.20 -5.34 -9.02
N ASN A 10 -12.15 -6.06 -10.15
CA ASN A 10 -11.86 -7.49 -10.20
C ASN A 10 -10.40 -7.85 -9.82
N GLU A 11 -9.47 -6.90 -9.87
CA GLU A 11 -8.05 -7.10 -9.52
C GLU A 11 -7.72 -6.77 -8.06
N ILE A 12 -8.69 -6.26 -7.30
CA ILE A 12 -8.54 -5.86 -5.89
C ILE A 12 -9.62 -6.46 -4.97
N PRO A 13 -9.99 -7.75 -5.10
CA PRO A 13 -11.14 -8.31 -4.37
C PRO A 13 -10.99 -8.23 -2.85
N GLU A 14 -9.75 -8.28 -2.33
CA GLU A 14 -9.47 -8.19 -0.89
C GLU A 14 -9.57 -6.76 -0.34
N GLU A 15 -9.20 -5.76 -1.14
CA GLU A 15 -9.25 -4.35 -0.74
C GLU A 15 -10.60 -3.70 -1.04
N LEU A 16 -11.34 -4.21 -2.02
CA LEU A 16 -12.60 -3.65 -2.49
C LEU A 16 -13.66 -3.48 -1.39
N PRO A 17 -13.82 -4.37 -0.39
CA PRO A 17 -14.75 -4.16 0.72
C PRO A 17 -14.35 -3.02 1.67
N LEU A 18 -13.08 -2.63 1.65
CA LEU A 18 -12.47 -1.71 2.62
C LEU A 18 -12.25 -0.31 2.05
N LEU A 19 -12.43 -0.14 0.73
CA LEU A 19 -12.31 1.10 -0.01
C LEU A 19 -13.65 1.55 -0.62
N PRO A 20 -13.80 2.84 -0.96
CA PRO A 20 -14.92 3.32 -1.76
C PRO A 20 -15.04 2.56 -3.09
N LYS A 21 -16.27 2.29 -3.55
CA LYS A 21 -16.52 1.65 -4.85
C LYS A 21 -16.36 2.67 -5.98
N GLU A 22 -15.36 2.48 -6.81
CA GLU A 22 -14.99 3.36 -7.92
C GLU A 22 -14.73 2.53 -9.19
N SER A 23 -14.70 3.17 -10.35
CA SER A 23 -14.45 2.47 -11.62
C SER A 23 -13.03 1.94 -11.73
N ARG A 24 -12.05 2.65 -11.15
CA ARG A 24 -10.63 2.30 -11.21
C ARG A 24 -9.91 2.65 -9.91
N TYR A 25 -8.78 1.98 -9.70
CA TYR A 25 -7.88 2.16 -8.57
C TYR A 25 -6.45 2.14 -9.08
N TRP A 26 -5.57 2.89 -8.45
CA TRP A 26 -4.14 2.75 -8.67
C TRP A 26 -3.59 1.66 -7.76
N LEU A 27 -3.06 0.61 -8.37
CA LEU A 27 -2.39 -0.49 -7.69
C LEU A 27 -0.88 -0.31 -7.82
N ARG A 28 -0.16 -0.59 -6.74
CA ARG A 28 1.30 -0.61 -6.70
C ARG A 28 1.79 -1.79 -5.85
N GLU A 29 2.62 -2.63 -6.44
CA GLU A 29 3.25 -3.77 -5.78
C GLU A 29 4.77 -3.67 -5.86
N ILE A 30 5.42 -3.86 -4.71
CA ILE A 30 6.86 -3.72 -4.56
C ILE A 30 7.44 -4.84 -3.70
N LEU A 31 8.73 -5.07 -3.90
CA LEU A 31 9.59 -5.69 -2.91
C LEU A 31 10.48 -4.59 -2.35
N LEU A 32 10.55 -4.49 -1.03
CA LEU A 32 11.48 -3.65 -0.32
C LEU A 32 12.66 -4.53 0.12
N CYS A 33 13.85 -4.17 -0.33
CA CYS A 33 15.08 -4.90 -0.02
C CYS A 33 15.94 -4.11 0.97
N ALA A 34 16.60 -4.80 1.89
CA ALA A 34 17.76 -4.30 2.62
C ALA A 34 19.01 -5.01 2.09
N ASP A 35 20.04 -4.25 1.73
CA ASP A 35 21.29 -4.77 1.15
C ASP A 35 21.10 -5.76 -0.01
N GLY A 36 20.04 -5.55 -0.82
CA GLY A 36 19.70 -6.39 -1.95
C GLY A 36 18.82 -7.61 -1.62
N GLU A 37 18.62 -7.92 -0.34
CA GLU A 37 17.79 -9.02 0.13
C GLU A 37 16.34 -8.58 0.39
N PRO A 38 15.33 -9.28 -0.14
CA PRO A 38 13.93 -8.87 -0.01
C PRO A 38 13.42 -9.12 1.42
N TRP A 39 13.03 -8.04 2.10
CA TRP A 39 12.52 -8.10 3.48
C TRP A 39 11.00 -7.95 3.55
N LEU A 40 10.40 -7.24 2.60
CA LEU A 40 8.97 -6.94 2.67
C LEU A 40 8.36 -6.90 1.28
N ALA A 41 7.24 -7.59 1.11
CA ALA A 41 6.36 -7.42 -0.05
C ALA A 41 5.27 -6.41 0.32
N GLY A 42 5.14 -5.35 -0.47
CA GLY A 42 4.18 -4.28 -0.22
C GLY A 42 3.19 -4.19 -1.36
N ARG A 43 1.90 -4.13 -1.04
CA ARG A 43 0.80 -3.93 -1.98
C ARG A 43 -0.02 -2.73 -1.53
N THR A 44 -0.19 -1.75 -2.40
CA THR A 44 -0.93 -0.52 -2.12
C THR A 44 -2.03 -0.33 -3.15
N VAL A 45 -3.26 -0.08 -2.68
CA VAL A 45 -4.42 0.22 -3.51
C VAL A 45 -4.94 1.61 -3.16
N VAL A 46 -5.01 2.49 -4.15
CA VAL A 46 -5.41 3.88 -3.99
C VAL A 46 -6.62 4.17 -4.90
N PRO A 47 -7.80 4.52 -4.35
CA PRO A 47 -8.93 4.97 -5.16
C PRO A 47 -8.58 6.22 -5.97
N VAL A 48 -9.20 6.39 -7.15
CA VAL A 48 -8.98 7.57 -8.00
C VAL A 48 -9.36 8.86 -7.27
N SER A 49 -10.41 8.83 -6.44
CA SER A 49 -10.79 9.98 -5.60
C SER A 49 -9.67 10.45 -4.65
N THR A 50 -8.80 9.54 -4.20
CA THR A 50 -7.65 9.86 -3.35
C THR A 50 -6.54 10.57 -4.11
N LEU A 51 -6.42 10.31 -5.42
CA LEU A 51 -5.41 10.85 -6.33
C LEU A 51 -5.76 12.27 -6.82
N SER A 52 -5.93 13.18 -5.87
CA SER A 52 -6.22 14.60 -6.09
C SER A 52 -5.22 15.47 -5.34
N GLY A 53 -4.88 16.65 -5.87
CA GLY A 53 -3.95 17.57 -5.20
C GLY A 53 -2.55 16.96 -4.97
N PRO A 54 -1.92 17.15 -3.79
CA PRO A 54 -0.59 16.60 -3.48
C PRO A 54 -0.50 15.07 -3.62
N GLU A 55 -1.60 14.35 -3.41
CA GLU A 55 -1.67 12.89 -3.45
C GLU A 55 -1.53 12.31 -4.87
N LEU A 56 -1.55 13.14 -5.93
CA LEU A 56 -1.12 12.73 -7.28
C LEU A 56 0.30 12.17 -7.30
N ALA A 57 1.16 12.57 -6.35
CA ALA A 57 2.51 12.05 -6.21
C ALA A 57 2.57 10.54 -5.92
N LEU A 58 1.48 9.93 -5.40
CA LEU A 58 1.40 8.48 -5.17
C LEU A 58 1.56 7.66 -6.48
N GLN A 59 1.18 8.24 -7.62
CA GLN A 59 1.37 7.64 -8.94
C GLN A 59 2.81 7.79 -9.46
N LYS A 60 3.59 8.71 -8.90
CA LYS A 60 4.93 9.09 -9.38
C LYS A 60 6.05 8.60 -8.48
N LEU A 61 5.76 7.69 -7.54
CA LEU A 61 6.75 7.20 -6.58
C LEU A 61 7.92 6.46 -7.26
N GLY A 62 7.67 5.74 -8.36
CA GLY A 62 8.71 5.01 -9.08
C GLY A 62 9.44 4.03 -8.16
N LYS A 63 10.74 4.23 -7.93
CA LYS A 63 11.53 3.41 -6.98
C LYS A 63 11.53 3.92 -5.53
N THR A 64 10.88 5.06 -5.27
CA THR A 64 10.81 5.64 -3.92
C THR A 64 9.86 4.82 -3.04
N PRO A 65 10.27 4.45 -1.81
CA PRO A 65 9.39 3.79 -0.86
C PRO A 65 8.20 4.67 -0.47
N LEU A 66 7.01 4.08 -0.38
CA LEU A 66 5.78 4.79 -0.01
C LEU A 66 5.91 5.51 1.33
N GLY A 67 6.55 4.87 2.32
CA GLY A 67 6.73 5.44 3.66
C GLY A 67 7.36 6.83 3.64
N ARG A 68 8.33 7.10 2.76
CA ARG A 68 8.97 8.42 2.66
C ARG A 68 7.96 9.51 2.31
N TYR A 69 7.01 9.21 1.43
CA TYR A 69 5.93 10.13 1.09
C TYR A 69 4.93 10.29 2.24
N LEU A 70 4.56 9.18 2.88
CA LEU A 70 3.64 9.17 4.02
C LEU A 70 4.16 10.00 5.21
N PHE A 71 5.45 9.92 5.52
CA PHE A 71 6.06 10.65 6.64
C PHE A 71 6.26 12.14 6.38
N THR A 72 6.23 12.58 5.12
CA THR A 72 6.27 14.01 4.78
C THR A 72 4.90 14.69 4.81
N SER A 73 3.81 13.91 4.85
CA SER A 73 2.46 14.46 4.93
C SER A 73 2.04 14.64 6.38
N SER A 74 1.76 15.89 6.77
CA SER A 74 1.39 16.28 8.13
C SER A 74 -0.02 15.85 8.56
N THR A 75 -0.80 15.20 7.68
CA THR A 75 -2.21 14.82 7.93
C THR A 75 -2.48 13.32 7.79
N LEU A 76 -1.44 12.48 7.87
CA LEU A 76 -1.59 11.03 7.83
C LEU A 76 -2.37 10.53 9.06
N THR A 77 -3.49 9.86 8.83
CA THR A 77 -4.23 9.12 9.86
C THR A 77 -4.40 7.66 9.46
N ARG A 78 -4.73 6.80 10.43
CA ARG A 78 -4.93 5.37 10.22
C ARG A 78 -6.26 4.97 10.82
N ASP A 79 -7.13 4.39 10.00
CA ASP A 79 -8.44 3.91 10.44
C ASP A 79 -8.30 2.62 11.23
N PHE A 80 -7.51 1.68 10.73
CA PHE A 80 -7.26 0.41 11.39
C PHE A 80 -5.91 -0.19 10.95
N ILE A 81 -5.46 -1.17 11.72
CA ILE A 81 -4.41 -2.11 11.36
C ILE A 81 -4.89 -3.52 11.73
N GLU A 82 -4.89 -4.41 10.74
CA GLU A 82 -5.18 -5.83 10.90
C GLU A 82 -3.87 -6.61 10.77
N ILE A 83 -3.64 -7.55 11.66
CA ILE A 83 -2.49 -8.47 11.58
C ILE A 83 -2.99 -9.80 11.03
N GLY A 84 -2.23 -10.36 10.09
CA GLY A 84 -2.48 -11.66 9.50
C GLY A 84 -1.24 -12.53 9.55
N ARG A 85 -1.43 -13.84 9.37
CA ARG A 85 -0.33 -14.77 9.23
C ARG A 85 -0.71 -15.85 8.22
N ASP A 86 0.18 -16.12 7.29
CA ASP A 86 0.02 -17.17 6.28
C ASP A 86 1.36 -17.85 6.00
N ALA A 87 1.37 -19.16 5.82
CA ALA A 87 2.59 -19.97 5.60
C ALA A 87 3.73 -19.66 6.61
N GLY A 88 3.38 -19.31 7.86
CA GLY A 88 4.34 -18.95 8.90
C GLY A 88 4.82 -17.48 8.86
N LEU A 89 4.50 -16.74 7.81
CA LEU A 89 4.87 -15.35 7.61
C LEU A 89 3.81 -14.38 8.15
N TRP A 90 4.26 -13.37 8.89
CA TRP A 90 3.46 -12.25 9.33
C TRP A 90 3.16 -11.29 8.19
N GLY A 91 1.91 -10.84 8.16
CA GLY A 91 1.48 -9.74 7.33
C GLY A 91 0.65 -8.75 8.14
N ARG A 92 0.48 -7.56 7.59
CA ARG A 92 -0.44 -6.56 8.12
C ARG A 92 -1.15 -5.82 7.00
N ARG A 93 -2.37 -5.37 7.28
CA ARG A 93 -3.18 -4.56 6.38
C ARG A 93 -3.69 -3.33 7.11
N SER A 94 -3.46 -2.15 6.56
CA SER A 94 -3.84 -0.88 7.16
C SER A 94 -4.58 -0.01 6.16
N ARG A 95 -5.76 0.49 6.56
CA ARG A 95 -6.40 1.59 5.82
C ARG A 95 -5.88 2.91 6.36
N LEU A 96 -5.12 3.60 5.53
CA LEU A 96 -4.55 4.91 5.83
C LEU A 96 -5.41 6.00 5.20
N ARG A 97 -5.30 7.23 5.70
CA ARG A 97 -5.89 8.41 5.10
C ARG A 97 -4.87 9.52 4.96
N LEU A 98 -4.79 10.08 3.77
CA LEU A 98 -4.01 11.27 3.45
C LEU A 98 -4.98 12.42 3.22
N SER A 99 -4.93 13.44 4.08
CA SER A 99 -5.88 14.55 4.03
C SER A 99 -7.35 14.06 4.06
N GLY A 100 -7.62 13.02 4.87
CA GLY A 100 -8.93 12.36 4.96
C GLY A 100 -9.25 11.34 3.85
N LYS A 101 -8.43 11.27 2.78
CA LYS A 101 -8.68 10.43 1.60
C LYS A 101 -8.06 9.03 1.75
N PRO A 102 -8.83 7.95 1.59
CA PRO A 102 -8.40 6.61 1.97
C PRO A 102 -7.43 5.97 0.97
N LEU A 103 -6.50 5.17 1.47
CA LEU A 103 -5.77 4.17 0.69
C LEU A 103 -5.58 2.90 1.54
N LEU A 104 -5.35 1.77 0.88
CA LEU A 104 -5.08 0.51 1.54
C LEU A 104 -3.62 0.11 1.33
N LEU A 105 -2.94 -0.22 2.42
CA LEU A 105 -1.58 -0.73 2.43
C LEU A 105 -1.55 -2.12 3.07
N THR A 106 -1.12 -3.12 2.32
CA THR A 106 -0.86 -4.48 2.79
C THR A 106 0.63 -4.76 2.70
N GLU A 107 1.20 -5.32 3.76
CA GLU A 107 2.62 -5.62 3.88
C GLU A 107 2.80 -7.04 4.38
N LEU A 108 3.65 -7.82 3.72
CA LEU A 108 4.05 -9.17 4.11
C LEU A 108 5.54 -9.16 4.46
N PHE A 109 5.88 -9.60 5.67
CA PHE A 109 7.26 -9.67 6.15
C PHE A 109 7.90 -11.00 5.74
N LEU A 110 8.90 -10.91 4.87
CA LEU A 110 9.56 -12.05 4.25
C LEU A 110 10.58 -12.70 5.20
N PRO A 111 11.02 -13.95 4.94
CA PRO A 111 11.89 -14.70 5.86
C PRO A 111 13.16 -13.99 6.29
N ALA A 112 13.77 -13.21 5.40
CA ALA A 112 15.00 -12.45 5.67
C ALA A 112 14.79 -11.19 6.52
N SER A 113 13.53 -10.79 6.76
CA SER A 113 13.23 -9.63 7.58
C SER A 113 13.60 -9.88 9.04
N PRO A 114 14.00 -8.85 9.80
CA PRO A 114 14.40 -8.97 11.20
C PRO A 114 13.22 -9.24 12.17
N LEU A 115 12.04 -9.61 11.64
CA LEU A 115 10.85 -9.91 12.44
C LEU A 115 10.89 -11.34 13.01
N TYR A 116 11.65 -12.24 12.38
CA TYR A 116 11.86 -13.63 12.79
C TYR A 116 13.26 -13.80 13.36
#